data_AF-A0A6P1D9I6-F1
#
_entry.id   AF-A0A6P1D9I6-F1
#
_cell.length_a   1.000
_cell.length_b   1.000
_cell.length_c   1.000
_cell.angle_alpha   90.00
_cell.angle_beta   90.00
_cell.angle_gamma   90.00
#
_symmetry.space_group_name_H-M   'P 1'
#
loop_
_entity.id
_entity.type
_entity.pdbx_description
1 polymer ?
#
loop_
_entity_poly.entity_id
_entity_poly.type
_entity_poly.pdbx_seq_one_letter_code
_entity_poly.pdbx_strand_id
1 'polypeptide(L)'
;MDRSELAALLRQARARIRPDDVGLPAGARRHVPGLRREEVAQLAGVSVDYVVRLEQGRGPRPSTSVLAALARALRLHDDDRDLLFRFAGSEPPGADRIAMVVRASVLRLVLDRMVDLPALVLSAKSDVLAWNPMAAALLGDFSRWPVARRNIIWHAFLGDGPHRVVMTPEDRDALSATWVASLHAARARYPADPGLDRLITELRTGSPRFERLWDERRAGYMRNTRKTIDHPDLGRLTLDCDTLLVPDADQTVVVYSAAPGTPEAGALELLRVTGTEQFTNLGA
;
A
#
# COMPACT_ATOMS: atom_id res chain seq x y z
N MET A 1 19.74 -17.92 7.64
CA MET A 1 19.36 -17.77 9.06
C MET A 1 20.51 -17.10 9.76
N ASP A 2 20.29 -15.89 10.27
CA ASP A 2 21.25 -15.15 11.09
C ASP A 2 20.89 -15.35 12.57
N ARG A 3 21.62 -16.25 13.25
CA ARG A 3 21.30 -16.63 14.64
C ARG A 3 21.67 -15.53 15.64
N SER A 4 22.72 -14.77 15.37
CA SER A 4 23.15 -13.64 16.19
C SER A 4 22.11 -12.54 16.21
N GLU A 5 21.64 -12.15 15.03
CA GLU A 5 20.63 -11.10 14.88
C GLU A 5 19.28 -11.53 15.45
N LEU A 6 18.86 -12.78 15.21
CA LEU A 6 17.65 -13.35 15.81
C LEU A 6 17.70 -13.29 17.35
N ALA A 7 18.83 -13.69 17.93
CA ALA A 7 19.04 -13.69 19.38
C ALA A 7 19.10 -12.27 19.97
N ALA A 8 19.67 -11.32 19.24
CA ALA A 8 19.72 -9.91 19.64
C ALA A 8 18.31 -9.29 19.64
N LEU A 9 17.56 -9.48 18.55
CA LEU A 9 16.20 -8.98 18.40
C LEU A 9 15.26 -9.50 19.50
N LEU A 10 15.30 -10.80 19.79
CA LEU A 10 14.48 -11.41 20.85
C LEU A 10 14.82 -10.83 22.23
N ARG A 11 16.11 -10.66 22.55
CA ARG A 11 16.55 -10.07 23.83
C ARG A 11 16.11 -8.61 23.96
N GLN A 12 16.26 -7.82 22.89
CA GLN A 12 15.87 -6.41 22.87
C GLN A 12 14.36 -6.24 23.01
N ALA A 13 13.58 -7.00 22.24
CA ALA A 13 12.13 -6.98 22.31
C ALA A 13 11.61 -7.39 23.70
N ARG A 14 12.19 -8.44 24.28
CA ARG A 14 11.85 -8.89 25.64
C ARG A 14 12.15 -7.84 26.69
N ALA A 15 13.27 -7.11 26.56
CA ALA A 15 13.64 -6.05 27.48
C ALA A 15 12.73 -4.80 27.38
N ARG A 16 12.13 -4.55 26.20
CA ARG A 16 11.28 -3.38 25.91
C ARG A 16 9.86 -3.50 26.45
N ILE A 17 9.25 -4.68 26.36
CA ILE A 17 7.82 -4.89 26.67
C ILE A 17 7.57 -5.15 28.17
N ARG A 18 6.57 -4.46 28.75
CA ARG A 18 6.22 -4.60 30.16
C ARG A 18 5.18 -5.72 30.36
N PRO A 19 5.10 -6.35 31.54
CA PRO A 19 4.09 -7.37 31.86
C PRO A 19 2.67 -6.87 31.69
N ASP A 20 2.42 -5.64 32.15
CA ASP A 20 1.09 -5.04 32.12
C ASP A 20 0.59 -4.88 30.67
N ASP A 21 1.51 -4.64 29.70
CA ASP A 21 1.18 -4.55 28.27
C ASP A 21 0.62 -5.87 27.71
N VAL A 22 0.93 -7.00 28.35
CA VAL A 22 0.49 -8.34 27.95
C VAL A 22 -0.48 -8.98 28.96
N GLY A 23 -1.01 -8.19 29.90
CA GLY A 23 -1.98 -8.66 30.89
C GLY A 23 -1.40 -9.55 31.99
N LEU A 24 -0.08 -9.51 32.20
CA LEU A 24 0.60 -10.20 33.29
C LEU A 24 0.82 -9.25 34.47
N PRO A 25 0.69 -9.73 35.72
CA PRO A 25 0.90 -8.88 36.89
C PRO A 25 2.37 -8.47 36.99
N ALA A 26 2.63 -7.16 37.19
CA ALA A 26 3.99 -6.63 37.36
C ALA A 26 4.79 -7.30 38.51
N GLY A 27 4.11 -7.78 39.57
CA GLY A 27 4.70 -8.50 40.71
C GLY A 27 5.53 -7.61 41.66
N ALA A 28 5.52 -7.90 42.96
CA ALA A 28 6.04 -7.01 44.01
C ALA A 28 7.58 -6.94 44.15
N ARG A 29 8.36 -7.81 43.50
CA ARG A 29 9.84 -7.82 43.55
C ARG A 29 10.42 -8.24 42.20
N ARG A 30 10.66 -7.28 41.32
CA ARG A 30 11.11 -7.52 39.95
C ARG A 30 12.49 -6.90 39.70
N HIS A 31 13.45 -7.72 39.30
CA HIS A 31 14.82 -7.30 38.98
C HIS A 31 15.01 -6.86 37.52
N VAL A 32 14.07 -7.15 36.63
CA VAL A 32 14.15 -6.83 35.19
C VAL A 32 12.89 -6.08 34.76
N PRO A 33 13.00 -4.92 34.08
CA PRO A 33 11.85 -4.13 33.67
C PRO A 33 10.98 -4.85 32.61
N GLY A 34 11.61 -5.56 31.67
CA GLY A 34 10.93 -6.31 30.61
C GLY A 34 10.48 -7.72 31.00
N LEU A 35 9.91 -8.48 30.06
CA LEU A 35 9.44 -9.84 30.33
C LEU A 35 10.56 -10.81 30.75
N ARG A 36 10.21 -11.79 31.59
CA ARG A 36 11.05 -12.94 31.93
C ARG A 36 10.97 -13.97 30.79
N ARG A 37 11.98 -14.84 30.69
CA ARG A 37 11.98 -15.92 29.69
C ARG A 37 10.81 -16.88 29.87
N GLU A 38 10.44 -17.14 31.12
CA GLU A 38 9.28 -17.96 31.50
C GLU A 38 7.96 -17.35 30.99
N GLU A 39 7.82 -16.03 31.10
CA GLU A 39 6.63 -15.30 30.65
C GLU A 39 6.54 -15.30 29.12
N VAL A 40 7.65 -15.09 28.42
CA VAL A 40 7.69 -15.21 26.95
C VAL A 40 7.36 -16.64 26.50
N ALA A 41 7.91 -17.65 27.17
CA ALA A 41 7.65 -19.05 26.87
C ALA A 41 6.16 -19.40 27.07
N GLN A 42 5.56 -18.92 28.16
CA GLN A 42 4.14 -19.07 28.45
C GLN A 42 3.27 -18.40 27.38
N LEU A 43 3.54 -17.15 27.04
CA LEU A 43 2.78 -16.38 26.04
C LEU A 43 2.92 -16.95 24.62
N ALA A 44 4.08 -17.50 24.28
CA ALA A 44 4.35 -18.08 22.97
C ALA A 44 4.00 -19.59 22.88
N GLY A 45 3.61 -20.23 23.99
CA GLY A 45 3.28 -21.66 24.02
C GLY A 45 4.47 -22.57 23.70
N VAL A 46 5.68 -22.20 24.13
CA VAL A 46 6.93 -22.97 23.93
C VAL A 46 7.62 -23.24 25.27
N SER A 47 8.63 -24.12 25.29
CA SER A 47 9.38 -24.36 26.53
C SER A 47 10.34 -23.22 26.88
N VAL A 48 10.60 -23.01 28.17
CA VAL A 48 11.56 -21.99 28.64
C VAL A 48 12.96 -22.26 28.10
N ASP A 49 13.38 -23.53 28.06
CA ASP A 49 14.66 -23.95 27.47
C ASP A 49 14.75 -23.59 25.97
N TYR A 50 13.63 -23.66 25.25
CA TYR A 50 13.57 -23.25 23.85
C TYR A 50 13.85 -21.74 23.69
N VAL A 51 13.23 -20.89 24.51
CA VAL A 51 13.49 -19.43 24.52
C VAL A 51 14.94 -19.13 24.92
N VAL A 52 15.47 -19.81 25.93
CA VAL A 52 16.88 -19.66 26.36
C VAL A 52 17.84 -19.98 25.21
N ARG A 53 17.63 -21.11 24.51
CA ARG A 53 18.49 -21.49 23.38
C ARG A 53 18.43 -20.46 22.26
N LEU A 54 17.23 -19.99 21.90
CA LEU A 54 17.08 -18.96 20.87
C LEU A 54 17.79 -17.64 21.24
N GLU A 55 17.66 -17.17 22.48
CA GLU A 55 18.36 -15.95 22.94
C GLU A 55 19.89 -16.10 23.04
N GLN A 56 20.39 -17.34 23.10
CA GLN A 56 21.82 -17.64 23.05
C GLN A 56 22.33 -17.86 21.62
N GLY A 57 21.47 -17.74 20.59
CA GLY A 57 21.83 -18.05 19.21
C GLY A 57 22.07 -19.56 18.98
N ARG A 58 21.49 -20.41 19.83
CA ARG A 58 21.61 -21.87 19.80
C ARG A 58 20.27 -22.54 19.48
N GLY A 59 20.30 -23.82 19.11
CA GLY A 59 19.10 -24.62 18.89
C GLY A 59 18.63 -24.71 17.44
N PRO A 60 17.50 -25.39 17.20
CA PRO A 60 16.98 -25.64 15.86
C PRO A 60 16.35 -24.38 15.26
N ARG A 61 16.21 -24.38 13.93
CA ARG A 61 15.49 -23.32 13.20
C ARG A 61 14.01 -23.31 13.62
N PRO A 62 13.46 -22.19 14.11
CA PRO A 62 12.05 -22.11 14.48
C PRO A 62 11.12 -22.29 13.28
N SER A 63 9.97 -22.94 13.50
CA SER A 63 8.89 -22.97 12.51
C SER A 63 8.24 -21.58 12.39
N THR A 64 7.56 -21.33 11.27
CA THR A 64 6.79 -20.10 11.06
C THR A 64 5.71 -19.90 12.12
N SER A 65 5.08 -20.97 12.61
CA SER A 65 4.11 -20.92 13.71
C SER A 65 4.72 -20.46 15.03
N VAL A 66 5.94 -20.92 15.35
CA VAL A 66 6.68 -20.50 16.55
C VAL A 66 7.15 -19.05 16.42
N LEU A 67 7.62 -18.62 15.25
CA LEU A 67 7.98 -17.21 14.99
C LEU A 67 6.78 -16.28 15.13
N ALA A 68 5.61 -16.67 14.62
CA ALA A 68 4.37 -15.91 14.77
C ALA A 68 3.91 -15.84 16.24
N ALA A 69 4.08 -16.92 17.00
CA ALA A 69 3.77 -16.93 18.43
C ALA A 69 4.71 -16.02 19.23
N LEU A 70 6.02 -16.07 18.94
CA LEU A 70 7.02 -15.18 19.57
C LEU A 70 6.77 -13.71 19.23
N ALA A 71 6.48 -13.40 17.96
CA ALA A 71 6.18 -12.04 17.53
C ALA A 71 4.94 -11.47 18.26
N ARG A 72 3.88 -12.28 18.42
CA ARG A 72 2.69 -11.90 19.20
C ARG A 72 2.98 -11.74 20.68
N ALA A 73 3.70 -12.69 21.29
CA ALA A 73 4.06 -12.66 22.70
C ALA A 73 4.88 -11.41 23.07
N LEU A 74 5.76 -10.99 22.16
CA LEU A 74 6.63 -9.82 22.33
C LEU A 74 6.02 -8.52 21.77
N ARG A 75 4.77 -8.57 21.27
CA ARG A 75 4.09 -7.47 20.57
C ARG A 75 5.00 -6.72 19.59
N LEU A 76 5.72 -7.47 18.76
CA LEU A 76 6.55 -6.88 17.70
C LEU A 76 5.66 -6.10 16.73
N HIS A 77 6.11 -4.93 16.31
CA HIS A 77 5.51 -4.25 15.16
C HIS A 77 5.86 -5.01 13.87
N ASP A 78 5.20 -4.66 12.77
CA ASP A 78 5.33 -5.40 11.51
C ASP A 78 6.78 -5.52 11.02
N ASP A 79 7.59 -4.45 11.07
CA ASP A 79 8.99 -4.53 10.62
C ASP A 79 9.87 -5.40 11.53
N ASP A 80 9.72 -5.30 12.86
CA ASP A 80 10.42 -6.15 13.84
C ASP A 80 10.01 -7.62 13.66
N ARG A 81 8.72 -7.89 13.42
CA ARG A 81 8.22 -9.24 13.09
C ARG A 81 8.86 -9.71 11.79
N ASP A 82 8.89 -8.89 10.75
CA ASP A 82 9.41 -9.32 9.46
C ASP A 82 10.92 -9.58 9.52
N LEU A 83 11.67 -8.77 10.28
CA LEU A 83 13.08 -9.04 10.62
C LEU A 83 13.24 -10.34 11.39
N LEU A 84 12.38 -10.63 12.37
CA LEU A 84 12.39 -11.91 13.10
C LEU A 84 12.28 -13.10 12.13
N PHE A 85 11.36 -13.03 11.16
CA PHE A 85 11.19 -14.07 10.15
C PHE A 85 12.40 -14.17 9.23
N ARG A 86 12.89 -13.05 8.69
CA ARG A 86 14.08 -13.01 7.82
C ARG A 86 15.34 -13.52 8.51
N PHE A 87 15.61 -13.14 9.76
CA PHE A 87 16.72 -13.66 10.55
C PHE A 87 16.58 -15.15 10.83
N ALA A 88 15.36 -15.65 11.03
CA ALA A 88 15.09 -17.09 11.10
C ALA A 88 15.19 -17.81 9.74
N GLY A 89 15.41 -17.07 8.65
CA GLY A 89 15.51 -17.55 7.27
C GLY A 89 14.18 -17.88 6.60
N SER A 90 13.07 -17.47 7.20
CA SER A 90 11.69 -17.74 6.75
C SER A 90 11.05 -16.47 6.20
N GLU A 91 10.06 -16.60 5.33
CA GLU A 91 9.33 -15.44 4.80
C GLU A 91 8.31 -14.92 5.83
N PRO A 92 8.16 -13.59 6.03
CA PRO A 92 7.21 -13.05 6.99
C PRO A 92 5.74 -13.36 6.68
N PRO A 93 4.86 -13.55 7.69
CA PRO A 93 3.44 -13.79 7.46
C PRO A 93 2.79 -12.54 6.87
N GLY A 94 2.10 -12.69 5.75
CA GLY A 94 1.48 -11.57 5.04
C GLY A 94 2.40 -10.88 4.01
N ALA A 95 3.67 -11.27 3.91
CA ALA A 95 4.53 -10.88 2.78
C ALA A 95 3.92 -11.28 1.42
N ASP A 96 3.09 -12.32 1.43
CA ASP A 96 2.40 -12.85 0.24
C ASP A 96 1.15 -12.06 -0.16
N ARG A 97 0.71 -11.07 0.64
CA ARG A 97 -0.52 -10.31 0.39
C ARG A 97 -0.26 -8.83 0.25
N ILE A 98 -1.04 -8.21 -0.61
CA ILE A 98 -0.96 -6.77 -0.83
C ILE A 98 -1.62 -6.03 0.34
N ALA A 99 -0.93 -5.03 0.88
CA ALA A 99 -1.44 -4.21 1.96
C ALA A 99 -2.56 -3.27 1.47
N MET A 100 -3.78 -3.53 1.95
CA MET A 100 -4.97 -2.76 1.60
C MET A 100 -5.31 -1.64 2.59
N VAL A 101 -4.66 -1.63 3.76
CA VAL A 101 -4.89 -0.62 4.79
C VAL A 101 -3.87 0.50 4.63
N VAL A 102 -4.34 1.73 4.56
CA VAL A 102 -3.48 2.92 4.52
C VAL A 102 -3.11 3.31 5.94
N ARG A 103 -1.84 3.61 6.18
CA ARG A 103 -1.37 4.09 7.49
C ARG A 103 -2.02 5.42 7.84
N ALA A 104 -2.35 5.61 9.11
CA ALA A 104 -3.00 6.83 9.60
C ALA A 104 -2.19 8.11 9.29
N SER A 105 -0.86 8.04 9.29
CA SER A 105 0.01 9.18 8.93
C SER A 105 -0.15 9.58 7.45
N VAL A 106 -0.26 8.60 6.55
CA VAL A 106 -0.46 8.82 5.10
C VAL A 106 -1.88 9.31 4.84
N LEU A 107 -2.88 8.74 5.51
CA LEU A 107 -4.25 9.25 5.44
C LEU A 107 -4.33 10.72 5.87
N ARG A 108 -3.72 11.08 7.01
CA ARG A 108 -3.67 12.47 7.47
C ARG A 108 -2.95 13.39 6.48
N LEU A 109 -1.87 12.92 5.84
CA LEU A 109 -1.18 13.70 4.82
C LEU A 109 -2.10 13.97 3.61
N VAL A 110 -2.72 12.92 3.06
CA VAL A 110 -3.52 13.02 1.84
C VAL A 110 -4.85 13.73 2.09
N LEU A 111 -5.54 13.41 3.18
CA LEU A 111 -6.88 13.93 3.47
C LEU A 111 -6.84 15.32 4.13
N ASP A 112 -5.88 15.56 5.04
CA ASP A 112 -5.90 16.76 5.90
C ASP A 112 -4.83 17.80 5.55
N ARG A 113 -3.81 17.45 4.75
CA ARG A 113 -2.68 18.36 4.44
C ARG A 113 -2.55 18.71 2.97
N MET A 114 -2.85 17.78 2.06
CA MET A 114 -2.94 18.06 0.63
C MET A 114 -4.33 18.62 0.30
N VAL A 115 -4.57 19.87 0.71
CA VAL A 115 -5.89 20.52 0.58
C VAL A 115 -6.06 21.32 -0.71
N ASP A 116 -4.96 21.56 -1.42
CA ASP A 116 -4.86 22.36 -2.66
C ASP A 116 -4.36 21.52 -3.86
N LEU A 117 -4.00 20.26 -3.62
CA LEU A 117 -3.54 19.33 -4.64
C LEU A 117 -4.44 18.10 -4.68
N PRO A 118 -5.01 17.73 -5.83
CA PRO A 118 -5.70 16.45 -6.00
C PRO A 118 -4.74 15.29 -5.70
N ALA A 119 -5.10 14.44 -4.74
CA ALA A 119 -4.26 13.34 -4.29
C ALA A 119 -5.05 12.06 -4.00
N LEU A 120 -4.47 10.92 -4.37
CA LEU A 120 -5.00 9.60 -4.05
C LEU A 120 -3.91 8.60 -3.66
N VAL A 121 -4.29 7.57 -2.93
CA VAL A 121 -3.42 6.47 -2.49
C VAL A 121 -3.79 5.19 -3.24
N LEU A 122 -2.78 4.54 -3.81
CA LEU A 122 -2.91 3.28 -4.52
C LEU A 122 -2.21 2.13 -3.78
N SER A 123 -2.78 0.93 -3.85
CA SER A 123 -2.09 -0.31 -3.47
C SER A 123 -1.07 -0.76 -4.53
N ALA A 124 -0.26 -1.77 -4.21
CA ALA A 124 0.68 -2.39 -5.15
C ALA A 124 0.02 -2.91 -6.44
N LYS A 125 -1.28 -3.26 -6.41
CA LYS A 125 -2.05 -3.66 -7.61
C LYS A 125 -2.89 -2.53 -8.22
N SER A 126 -2.66 -1.28 -7.81
CA SER A 126 -3.38 -0.07 -8.26
C SER A 126 -4.87 0.02 -7.88
N ASP A 127 -5.28 -0.64 -6.80
CA ASP A 127 -6.57 -0.31 -6.15
C ASP A 127 -6.50 1.07 -5.51
N VAL A 128 -7.56 1.87 -5.65
CA VAL A 128 -7.71 3.16 -4.98
C VAL A 128 -8.12 2.93 -3.52
N LEU A 129 -7.19 3.21 -2.60
CA LEU A 129 -7.37 2.98 -1.17
C LEU A 129 -7.92 4.21 -0.43
N ALA A 130 -7.52 5.41 -0.85
CA ALA A 130 -7.97 6.69 -0.32
C ALA A 130 -7.83 7.79 -1.36
N TRP A 131 -8.62 8.85 -1.26
CA TRP A 131 -8.54 10.02 -2.12
C TRP A 131 -9.08 11.24 -1.38
N ASN A 132 -8.53 12.42 -1.66
CA ASN A 132 -9.03 13.66 -1.10
C ASN A 132 -10.20 14.23 -1.94
N PRO A 133 -10.97 15.20 -1.41
CA PRO A 133 -12.09 15.81 -2.14
C PRO A 133 -11.68 16.39 -3.50
N MET A 134 -10.49 16.97 -3.60
CA MET A 134 -9.97 17.51 -4.87
C MET A 134 -9.72 16.42 -5.92
N ALA A 135 -9.27 15.21 -5.52
CA ALA A 135 -9.14 14.09 -6.44
C ALA A 135 -10.50 13.60 -6.95
N ALA A 136 -11.52 13.55 -6.08
CA ALA A 136 -12.89 13.24 -6.51
C ALA A 136 -13.45 14.31 -7.45
N ALA A 137 -13.20 15.58 -7.15
CA ALA A 137 -13.59 16.71 -7.99
C ALA A 137 -12.87 16.66 -9.35
N LEU A 138 -11.59 16.33 -9.39
CA LEU A 138 -10.79 16.30 -10.62
C LEU A 138 -11.11 15.08 -11.50
N LEU A 139 -10.98 13.87 -10.93
CA LEU A 139 -11.00 12.59 -11.65
C LEU A 139 -12.37 11.92 -11.66
N GLY A 140 -13.31 12.40 -10.85
CA GLY A 140 -14.59 11.78 -10.60
C GLY A 140 -14.61 11.05 -9.26
N ASP A 141 -15.82 10.89 -8.71
CA ASP A 141 -16.00 10.29 -7.40
C ASP A 141 -15.85 8.75 -7.45
N PHE A 142 -14.72 8.27 -6.92
CA PHE A 142 -14.42 6.85 -6.77
C PHE A 142 -15.39 6.10 -5.85
N SER A 143 -16.13 6.81 -4.99
CA SER A 143 -17.12 6.20 -4.10
C SER A 143 -18.26 5.51 -4.86
N ARG A 144 -18.56 6.01 -6.07
CA ARG A 144 -19.61 5.50 -6.97
C ARG A 144 -19.34 4.08 -7.47
N TRP A 145 -18.09 3.62 -7.37
CA TRP A 145 -17.70 2.30 -7.83
C TRP A 145 -17.69 1.30 -6.66
N PRO A 146 -18.10 0.03 -6.87
CA PRO A 146 -17.93 -1.00 -5.86
C PRO A 146 -16.44 -1.16 -5.51
N VAL A 147 -16.13 -1.46 -4.24
CA VAL A 147 -14.74 -1.60 -3.76
C VAL A 147 -13.92 -2.56 -4.64
N ALA A 148 -14.51 -3.67 -5.09
CA ALA A 148 -13.85 -4.65 -5.96
C ALA A 148 -13.44 -4.11 -7.34
N ARG A 149 -14.07 -3.01 -7.80
CA ARG A 149 -13.80 -2.36 -9.09
C ARG A 149 -13.09 -1.02 -8.94
N ARG A 150 -12.78 -0.56 -7.73
CA ARG A 150 -11.99 0.66 -7.49
C ARG A 150 -10.50 0.43 -7.80
N ASN A 151 -10.18 0.16 -9.06
CA ASN A 151 -8.84 -0.11 -9.53
C ASN A 151 -8.56 0.64 -10.83
N ILE A 152 -7.48 1.41 -10.86
CA ILE A 152 -7.14 2.28 -12.00
C ILE A 152 -6.88 1.45 -13.27
N ILE A 153 -6.21 0.30 -13.13
CA ILE A 153 -5.88 -0.59 -14.25
C ILE A 153 -7.12 -1.32 -14.75
N TRP A 154 -7.97 -1.82 -13.85
CA TRP A 154 -9.26 -2.43 -14.23
C TRP A 154 -10.06 -1.47 -15.10
N HIS A 155 -10.17 -0.23 -14.67
CA HIS A 155 -10.89 0.81 -15.39
C HIS A 155 -10.29 1.13 -16.75
N ALA A 156 -8.96 1.20 -16.84
CA ALA A 156 -8.29 1.48 -18.10
C ALA A 156 -8.49 0.40 -19.19
N PHE A 157 -8.73 -0.85 -18.80
CA PHE A 157 -8.84 -1.97 -19.74
C PHE A 157 -10.26 -2.52 -19.91
N LEU A 158 -11.11 -2.42 -18.88
CA LEU A 158 -12.47 -2.98 -18.82
C LEU A 158 -13.54 -1.95 -18.44
N GLY A 159 -13.15 -0.73 -18.08
CA GLY A 159 -14.10 0.30 -17.65
C GLY A 159 -14.82 0.95 -18.83
N ASP A 160 -16.15 1.06 -18.72
CA ASP A 160 -17.01 1.78 -19.67
C ASP A 160 -17.28 3.24 -19.27
N GLY A 161 -16.60 3.73 -18.22
CA GLY A 161 -16.88 5.05 -17.62
C GLY A 161 -16.22 6.20 -18.39
N PRO A 162 -16.74 7.45 -18.27
CA PRO A 162 -16.05 8.63 -18.78
C PRO A 162 -14.77 8.84 -17.97
N HIS A 163 -13.68 8.24 -18.44
CA HIS A 163 -12.35 8.58 -17.98
C HIS A 163 -12.10 10.02 -18.40
N ARG A 164 -12.16 10.93 -17.43
CA ARG A 164 -11.79 12.34 -17.65
C ARG A 164 -10.36 12.45 -18.14
N VAL A 165 -9.51 11.45 -17.90
CA VAL A 165 -8.15 11.40 -18.44
C VAL A 165 -8.17 11.16 -19.94
N VAL A 166 -7.76 12.17 -20.70
CA VAL A 166 -7.60 12.12 -22.15
C VAL A 166 -6.18 11.68 -22.49
N MET A 167 -6.08 10.76 -23.44
CA MET A 167 -4.80 10.22 -23.91
C MET A 167 -4.83 10.08 -25.42
N THR A 168 -3.71 10.42 -26.06
CA THR A 168 -3.47 10.01 -27.45
C THR A 168 -3.42 8.47 -27.52
N PRO A 169 -3.65 7.87 -28.70
CA PRO A 169 -3.46 6.43 -28.88
C PRO A 169 -2.08 5.95 -28.43
N GLU A 170 -1.04 6.72 -28.75
CA GLU A 170 0.36 6.41 -28.40
C GLU A 170 0.59 6.45 -26.89
N ASP A 171 0.09 7.49 -26.21
CA ASP A 171 0.21 7.61 -24.75
C ASP A 171 -0.55 6.50 -24.05
N ARG A 172 -1.73 6.12 -24.58
CA ARG A 172 -2.53 5.03 -24.04
C ARG A 172 -1.77 3.71 -24.14
N ASP A 173 -1.13 3.44 -25.29
CA ASP A 173 -0.34 2.22 -25.50
C ASP A 173 0.88 2.15 -24.57
N ALA A 174 1.62 3.26 -24.43
CA ALA A 174 2.75 3.34 -23.50
C ALA A 174 2.33 3.17 -22.04
N LEU A 175 1.21 3.78 -21.63
CA LEU A 175 0.71 3.66 -20.26
C LEU A 175 0.13 2.26 -19.98
N SER A 176 -0.58 1.66 -20.93
CA SER A 176 -1.04 0.27 -20.83
C SER A 176 0.11 -0.70 -20.64
N ALA A 177 1.21 -0.56 -21.38
CA ALA A 177 2.40 -1.38 -21.18
C ALA A 177 3.01 -1.18 -19.78
N THR A 178 3.00 0.06 -19.27
CA THR A 178 3.48 0.39 -17.92
C THR A 178 2.61 -0.23 -16.83
N TRP A 179 1.28 -0.16 -16.95
CA TRP A 179 0.37 -0.80 -16.02
C TRP A 179 0.52 -2.33 -16.02
N VAL A 180 0.64 -2.95 -17.19
CA VAL A 180 0.88 -4.39 -17.29
C VAL A 180 2.22 -4.78 -16.64
N ALA A 181 3.28 -4.02 -16.89
CA ALA A 181 4.57 -4.24 -16.24
C ALA A 181 4.49 -4.11 -14.71
N SER A 182 3.73 -3.13 -14.18
CA SER A 182 3.53 -3.01 -12.73
C SER A 182 2.79 -4.20 -12.13
N LEU A 183 1.82 -4.78 -12.85
CA LEU A 183 1.11 -5.98 -12.38
C LEU A 183 2.00 -7.23 -12.42
N HIS A 184 2.90 -7.35 -13.40
CA HIS A 184 3.94 -8.40 -13.38
C HIS A 184 4.86 -8.25 -12.17
N ALA A 185 5.31 -7.03 -11.88
CA ALA A 185 6.15 -6.75 -10.72
C ALA A 185 5.41 -7.07 -9.40
N ALA A 186 4.15 -6.65 -9.28
CA ALA A 186 3.31 -6.99 -8.14
C ALA A 186 3.12 -8.51 -8.02
N ARG A 187 2.92 -9.23 -9.14
CA ARG A 187 2.75 -10.70 -9.13
C ARG A 187 4.02 -11.43 -8.71
N ALA A 188 5.18 -10.93 -9.09
CA ALA A 188 6.46 -11.48 -8.66
C ALA A 188 6.69 -11.28 -7.14
N ARG A 189 6.22 -10.15 -6.58
CA ARG A 189 6.34 -9.86 -5.15
C ARG A 189 5.27 -10.53 -4.29
N TYR A 190 4.05 -10.68 -4.81
CA TYR A 190 2.89 -11.22 -4.12
C TYR A 190 2.31 -12.45 -4.86
N PRO A 191 3.07 -13.56 -4.93
CA PRO A 191 2.71 -14.74 -5.75
C PRO A 191 1.55 -15.57 -5.20
N ALA A 192 1.06 -15.27 -3.99
CA ALA A 192 -0.09 -15.96 -3.38
C ALA A 192 -1.23 -15.00 -3.02
N ASP A 193 -1.23 -13.76 -3.54
CA ASP A 193 -2.33 -12.82 -3.34
C ASP A 193 -3.54 -13.18 -4.23
N PRO A 194 -4.68 -13.62 -3.66
CA PRO A 194 -5.84 -14.04 -4.46
C PRO A 194 -6.57 -12.86 -5.11
N GLY A 195 -6.41 -11.64 -4.58
CA GLY A 195 -7.02 -10.44 -5.14
C GLY A 195 -6.32 -9.98 -6.41
N LEU A 196 -4.99 -10.07 -6.43
CA LEU A 196 -4.17 -9.83 -7.61
C LEU A 196 -4.43 -10.89 -8.68
N ASP A 197 -4.48 -12.17 -8.31
CA ASP A 197 -4.78 -13.25 -9.25
C ASP A 197 -6.13 -13.08 -9.91
N ARG A 198 -7.17 -12.77 -9.12
CA ARG A 198 -8.51 -12.49 -9.66
C ARG A 198 -8.49 -11.31 -10.64
N LEU A 199 -7.82 -10.21 -10.29
CA LEU A 199 -7.71 -9.03 -11.15
C LEU A 199 -7.03 -9.36 -12.49
N ILE A 200 -5.91 -10.08 -12.45
CA ILE A 200 -5.18 -10.47 -13.67
C ILE A 200 -6.05 -11.38 -14.54
N THR A 201 -6.71 -12.39 -13.95
CA THR A 201 -7.63 -13.27 -14.69
C THR A 201 -8.74 -12.47 -15.36
N GLU A 202 -9.40 -11.58 -14.62
CA GLU A 202 -10.48 -10.75 -15.15
C GLU A 202 -10.02 -9.86 -16.31
N LEU A 203 -8.86 -9.19 -16.15
CA LEU A 203 -8.26 -8.34 -17.18
C LEU A 203 -7.89 -9.12 -18.45
N ARG A 204 -7.33 -10.33 -18.30
CA ARG A 204 -7.00 -11.20 -19.45
C ARG A 204 -8.25 -11.67 -20.18
N THR A 205 -9.28 -12.10 -19.45
CA THR A 205 -10.52 -12.58 -20.06
C THR A 205 -11.33 -11.46 -20.71
N GLY A 206 -11.35 -10.27 -20.11
CA GLY A 206 -12.19 -9.16 -20.57
C GLY A 206 -11.55 -8.23 -21.61
N SER A 207 -10.21 -8.26 -21.77
CA SER A 207 -9.51 -7.32 -22.66
C SER A 207 -8.45 -8.03 -23.52
N PRO A 208 -8.72 -8.26 -24.82
CA PRO A 208 -7.75 -8.83 -25.76
C PRO A 208 -6.46 -7.97 -25.87
N ARG A 209 -6.59 -6.66 -25.64
CA ARG A 209 -5.46 -5.72 -25.57
C ARG A 209 -4.59 -6.02 -24.34
N PHE A 210 -5.19 -6.23 -23.17
CA PHE A 210 -4.47 -6.60 -21.96
C PHE A 210 -3.78 -7.94 -22.12
N GLU A 211 -4.49 -8.96 -22.63
CA GLU A 211 -3.96 -10.30 -22.84
C GLU A 211 -2.68 -10.28 -23.69
N ARG A 212 -2.70 -9.56 -24.82
CA ARG A 212 -1.54 -9.40 -25.69
C ARG A 212 -0.35 -8.77 -24.96
N LEU A 213 -0.57 -7.64 -24.27
CA LEU A 213 0.49 -6.95 -23.53
C LEU A 213 1.04 -7.81 -22.37
N TRP A 214 0.17 -8.58 -21.73
CA TRP A 214 0.53 -9.49 -20.64
C TRP A 214 1.53 -10.55 -21.10
N ASP A 215 1.27 -11.17 -22.25
CA ASP A 215 2.11 -12.23 -22.82
C ASP A 215 3.43 -11.69 -23.40
N GLU A 216 3.43 -10.46 -23.94
CA GLU A 216 4.65 -9.80 -24.43
C GLU A 216 5.66 -9.47 -23.33
N ARG A 217 5.23 -9.37 -22.06
CA ARG A 217 6.07 -9.07 -20.88
C ARG A 217 7.01 -7.87 -21.07
N ARG A 218 6.59 -6.86 -21.82
CA ARG A 218 7.43 -5.68 -22.07
C ARG A 218 7.69 -4.93 -20.77
N ALA A 219 8.94 -4.53 -20.57
CA ALA A 219 9.28 -3.57 -19.53
C ALA A 219 8.61 -2.23 -19.88
N GLY A 220 7.68 -1.81 -19.04
CA GLY A 220 7.06 -0.50 -19.15
C GLY A 220 7.86 0.54 -18.38
N TYR A 221 8.13 1.67 -19.02
CA TYR A 221 8.71 2.83 -18.35
C TYR A 221 7.66 3.93 -18.29
N MET A 222 7.33 4.38 -17.08
CA MET A 222 6.47 5.54 -16.91
C MET A 222 7.23 6.77 -17.45
N ARG A 223 6.91 7.18 -18.67
CA ARG A 223 7.51 8.39 -19.30
C ARG A 223 6.68 9.64 -19.07
N ASN A 224 5.41 9.49 -18.69
CA ASN A 224 4.47 10.60 -18.71
C ASN A 224 4.23 11.14 -17.30
N THR A 225 4.97 12.20 -16.97
CA THR A 225 4.78 13.02 -15.77
C THR A 225 3.64 14.01 -15.94
N ARG A 226 2.90 14.01 -17.07
CA ARG A 226 1.75 14.88 -17.29
C ARG A 226 0.49 14.10 -17.69
N LYS A 227 -0.67 14.61 -17.28
CA LYS A 227 -1.98 14.03 -17.58
C LYS A 227 -2.91 15.12 -18.08
N THR A 228 -3.53 14.86 -19.22
CA THR A 228 -4.60 15.71 -19.74
C THR A 228 -5.94 15.22 -19.20
N ILE A 229 -6.72 16.13 -18.63
CA ILE A 229 -8.01 15.85 -17.98
C ILE A 229 -9.07 16.73 -18.64
N ASP A 230 -10.13 16.12 -19.15
CA ASP A 230 -11.32 16.79 -19.67
C ASP A 230 -12.34 16.89 -18.54
N HIS A 231 -12.34 18.03 -17.86
CA HIS A 231 -13.22 18.32 -16.73
C HIS A 231 -14.54 18.92 -17.25
N PRO A 232 -15.70 18.43 -16.79
CA PRO A 232 -17.00 18.89 -17.30
C PRO A 232 -17.19 20.41 -17.16
N ASP A 233 -16.73 20.99 -16.07
CA ASP A 233 -16.91 22.42 -15.79
C ASP A 233 -15.67 23.30 -16.08
N LEU A 234 -14.47 22.70 -16.13
CA LEU A 234 -13.20 23.45 -16.26
C LEU A 234 -12.54 23.26 -17.64
N GLY A 235 -13.14 22.42 -18.49
CA GLY A 235 -12.57 22.04 -19.77
C GLY A 235 -11.28 21.22 -19.63
N ARG A 236 -10.41 21.36 -20.62
CA ARG A 236 -9.18 20.56 -20.73
C ARG A 236 -8.04 21.14 -19.89
N LEU A 237 -7.55 20.37 -18.93
CA LEU A 237 -6.44 20.70 -18.03
C LEU A 237 -5.26 19.77 -18.30
N THR A 238 -4.04 20.29 -18.36
CA THR A 238 -2.82 19.46 -18.44
C THR A 238 -2.03 19.62 -17.16
N LEU A 239 -2.07 18.59 -16.30
CA LEU A 239 -1.46 18.64 -14.97
C LEU A 239 -0.21 17.77 -14.90
N ASP A 240 0.76 18.19 -14.11
CA ASP A 240 1.85 17.32 -13.67
C ASP A 240 1.28 16.23 -12.74
N CYS A 241 1.82 15.02 -12.84
CA CYS A 241 1.36 13.81 -12.17
C CYS A 241 2.55 13.11 -11.56
N ASP A 242 2.77 13.37 -10.27
CA ASP A 242 3.88 12.82 -9.50
C ASP A 242 3.44 11.61 -8.70
N THR A 243 4.34 10.63 -8.59
CA THR A 243 4.13 9.41 -7.80
C THR A 243 5.13 9.37 -6.64
N LEU A 244 4.63 9.45 -5.43
CA LEU A 244 5.41 9.35 -4.19
C LEU A 244 5.27 7.92 -3.63
N LEU A 245 6.39 7.25 -3.41
CA LEU A 245 6.39 5.88 -2.89
C LEU A 245 6.22 5.87 -1.36
N VAL A 246 5.42 4.93 -0.86
CA VAL A 246 5.29 4.59 0.56
C VAL A 246 5.83 3.16 0.74
N PRO A 247 7.15 3.00 0.94
CA PRO A 247 7.82 1.71 0.81
C PRO A 247 7.30 0.64 1.78
N ASP A 248 7.02 1.04 3.02
CA ASP A 248 6.61 0.13 4.11
C ASP A 248 5.35 -0.70 3.78
N ALA A 249 4.49 -0.20 2.88
CA ALA A 249 3.22 -0.85 2.52
C ALA A 249 3.11 -1.17 1.01
N ASP A 250 4.18 -0.96 0.24
CA ASP A 250 4.17 -1.00 -1.24
C ASP A 250 2.98 -0.23 -1.84
N GLN A 251 2.72 0.95 -1.25
CA GLN A 251 1.66 1.88 -1.64
C GLN A 251 2.27 3.08 -2.35
N THR A 252 1.48 3.75 -3.18
CA THR A 252 1.89 4.97 -3.85
C THR A 252 0.88 6.07 -3.64
N VAL A 253 1.36 7.30 -3.49
CA VAL A 253 0.53 8.50 -3.50
C VAL A 253 0.70 9.15 -4.86
N VAL A 254 -0.41 9.35 -5.58
CA VAL A 254 -0.43 10.08 -6.85
C VAL A 254 -0.93 11.48 -6.56
N VAL A 255 -0.15 12.48 -6.98
CA VAL A 255 -0.44 13.91 -6.76
C VAL A 255 -0.50 14.61 -8.11
N TYR A 256 -1.53 15.42 -8.30
CA TYR A 256 -1.67 16.28 -9.48
C TYR A 256 -1.33 17.72 -9.11
N SER A 257 -0.51 18.38 -9.92
CA SER A 257 -0.11 19.77 -9.70
C SER A 257 0.00 20.56 -11.00
N ALA A 258 0.11 21.88 -10.87
CA ALA A 258 0.38 22.79 -11.97
C ALA A 258 1.39 23.85 -11.49
N ALA A 259 2.22 24.35 -12.39
CA ALA A 259 3.17 25.40 -12.06
C ALA A 259 2.42 26.69 -11.62
N PRO A 260 2.90 27.42 -10.59
CA PRO A 260 2.27 28.66 -10.17
C PRO A 260 2.16 29.68 -11.31
N GLY A 261 1.03 30.38 -11.36
CA GLY A 261 0.76 31.40 -12.38
C GLY A 261 0.29 30.87 -13.75
N THR A 262 0.08 29.56 -13.90
CA THR A 262 -0.55 29.00 -15.11
C THR A 262 -2.08 28.99 -15.00
N PRO A 263 -2.82 28.92 -16.13
CA PRO A 263 -4.27 28.73 -16.12
C PRO A 263 -4.71 27.49 -15.34
N GLU A 264 -3.94 26.40 -15.41
CA GLU A 264 -4.22 25.16 -14.69
C GLU A 264 -4.10 25.32 -13.18
N ALA A 265 -3.17 26.13 -12.68
CA ALA A 265 -3.09 26.46 -11.26
C ALA A 265 -4.35 27.21 -10.80
N GLY A 266 -4.81 28.20 -11.56
CA GLY A 266 -6.08 28.89 -11.29
C GLY A 266 -7.30 27.96 -11.37
N ALA A 267 -7.29 26.98 -12.28
CA ALA A 267 -8.34 25.97 -12.38
C ALA A 267 -8.36 25.04 -11.16
N LEU A 268 -7.20 24.65 -10.62
CA LEU A 268 -7.12 23.88 -9.37
C LEU A 268 -7.59 24.69 -8.15
N GLU A 269 -7.29 25.99 -8.10
CA GLU A 269 -7.82 26.88 -7.07
C GLU A 269 -9.34 26.98 -7.12
N LEU A 270 -9.91 27.11 -8.32
CA LEU A 270 -11.36 27.10 -8.52
C LEU A 270 -11.97 25.76 -8.10
N LEU A 271 -11.38 24.63 -8.53
CA LEU A 271 -11.81 23.28 -8.18
C LEU A 271 -11.83 23.04 -6.66
N ARG A 272 -10.87 23.62 -5.93
CA ARG A 272 -10.80 23.54 -4.47
C ARG A 272 -12.01 24.19 -3.80
N VAL A 273 -12.49 25.31 -4.35
CA VAL A 273 -13.64 26.06 -3.83
C VAL A 273 -14.96 25.39 -4.20
N THR A 274 -15.07 24.90 -5.44
CA THR A 274 -16.32 24.35 -5.98
C THR A 274 -16.52 22.88 -5.63
N GLY A 275 -15.44 22.15 -5.31
CA GLY A 275 -15.50 20.73 -4.96
C GLY A 275 -16.18 19.91 -6.06
N THR A 276 -17.13 19.07 -5.65
CA THR A 276 -17.93 18.22 -6.56
C THR A 276 -19.25 18.87 -7.01
N GLU A 277 -19.50 20.14 -6.68
CA GLU A 277 -20.72 20.83 -7.10
C GLU A 277 -20.69 21.07 -8.61
N GLN A 278 -21.79 20.74 -9.30
CA GLN A 278 -21.92 20.96 -10.73
C GLN A 278 -22.38 22.40 -10.97
N PHE A 279 -21.73 23.10 -11.91
CA PHE A 279 -22.24 24.40 -12.34
C PHE A 279 -23.46 24.18 -13.24
N THR A 280 -24.67 24.28 -12.67
CA THR A 280 -25.85 24.54 -13.48
C THR A 280 -25.69 25.93 -14.08
N ASN A 281 -25.31 25.97 -15.36
CA ASN A 281 -25.37 27.20 -16.14
C ASN A 281 -26.83 27.68 -16.09
N LEU A 282 -27.11 28.69 -15.28
CA LEU A 282 -28.33 29.49 -15.38
C LEU A 282 -28.19 30.32 -16.66
N GLY A 283 -28.43 29.67 -17.79
CA GLY A 283 -28.60 30.34 -19.07
C GLY A 283 -29.82 31.25 -19.00
N ALA A 284 -29.62 32.52 -19.30
CA ALA A 284 -30.62 33.44 -19.80
C ALA A 284 -30.31 33.74 -21.26
#